data_AF-A0A197JWU1-F1
#
_entry.id   AF-A0A197JWU1-F1
#
_cell.length_a   1.000
_cell.length_b   1.000
_cell.length_c   1.000
_cell.angle_alpha   90.00
_cell.angle_beta   90.00
_cell.angle_gamma   90.00
#
_symmetry.space_group_name_H-M   'P 1'
#
loop_
_entity.id
_entity.type
_entity.pdbx_description
1 polymer ?
#
loop_
_entity_poly.entity_id
_entity_poly.type
_entity_poly.pdbx_seq_one_letter_code
_entity_poly.pdbx_strand_id
1 'polypeptide(L)'
;MALPVRSLRLWLLFVTFVNLAFVTVDYPWSYALARGFNNALPDDKKRSFTYSWKMFAIIISSVFLFFAYLYAVLGKKPLVHRFVRAALMLVPALFLLGIMFPWVDASVQVGKMMGKSMFTCWYWPDDLVNWCRVDVVHHFIAIITGIFVAIEVFITLLSTAVIPGKEDV
;
A
#
# COMPACT_ATOMS: atom_id res chain seq x y z
N MET A 1 20.75 6.36 -22.05
CA MET A 1 19.59 5.99 -21.20
C MET A 1 18.46 6.94 -21.51
N ALA A 2 17.30 6.43 -21.94
CA ALA A 2 16.11 7.26 -22.12
C ALA A 2 15.74 7.91 -20.78
N LEU A 3 16.01 9.21 -20.66
CA LEU A 3 15.66 10.09 -19.52
C LEU A 3 14.26 9.85 -18.91
N PRO A 4 13.21 9.50 -19.68
CA PRO A 4 11.86 9.26 -19.13
C PRO A 4 11.80 8.12 -18.11
N VAL A 5 12.55 7.03 -18.32
CA VAL A 5 12.43 5.82 -17.47
C VAL A 5 13.04 6.02 -16.09
N ARG A 6 14.12 6.81 -15.99
CA ARG A 6 14.77 7.11 -14.71
C ARG A 6 13.91 8.03 -13.85
N SER A 7 13.27 9.03 -14.46
CA SER A 7 12.34 9.93 -13.77
C SER A 7 11.13 9.17 -13.22
N LEU A 8 10.54 8.27 -14.03
CA LEU A 8 9.43 7.41 -13.60
C LEU A 8 9.81 6.54 -12.39
N ARG A 9 11.00 5.93 -12.40
CA ARG A 9 11.47 5.09 -11.28
C ARG A 9 11.73 5.88 -10.00
N LEU A 10 12.26 7.10 -10.11
CA LEU A 10 12.41 8.03 -8.98
C LEU A 10 11.06 8.42 -8.39
N TRP A 11 10.06 8.67 -9.25
CA TRP A 11 8.70 8.96 -8.82
C TRP A 11 8.07 7.76 -8.10
N LEU A 12 8.22 6.55 -8.62
CA LEU A 12 7.73 5.33 -7.98
C LEU A 12 8.44 5.03 -6.65
N LEU A 13 9.73 5.34 -6.56
CA LEU A 13 10.45 5.27 -5.29
C LEU A 13 9.84 6.24 -4.25
N PHE A 14 9.52 7.47 -4.67
CA PHE A 14 8.83 8.42 -3.81
C PHE A 14 7.44 7.92 -3.39
N VAL A 15 6.63 7.42 -4.33
CA VAL A 15 5.28 6.90 -4.02
C VAL A 15 5.34 5.70 -3.08
N THR A 16 6.25 4.75 -3.31
CA THR A 16 6.45 3.59 -2.43
C THR A 16 7.02 3.97 -1.06
N PHE A 17 7.86 5.00 -0.98
CA PHE A 17 8.31 5.56 0.30
C PHE A 17 7.15 6.18 1.09
N VAL A 18 6.33 7.01 0.44
CA VAL A 18 5.14 7.61 1.07
C VAL A 18 4.20 6.51 1.58
N ASN A 19 3.90 5.51 0.74
CA ASN A 19 3.08 4.37 1.14
C ASN A 19 3.67 3.63 2.35
N LEU A 20 4.98 3.36 2.34
CA LEU A 20 5.66 2.72 3.46
C LEU A 20 5.58 3.58 4.73
N ALA A 21 5.78 4.89 4.64
CA ALA A 21 5.69 5.81 5.77
C ALA A 21 4.29 5.85 6.39
N PHE A 22 3.24 5.84 5.56
CA PHE A 22 1.87 5.75 6.04
C PHE A 22 1.61 4.41 6.74
N VAL A 23 2.01 3.30 6.12
CA VAL A 23 1.89 1.96 6.71
C VAL A 23 2.64 1.86 8.05
N THR A 24 3.85 2.41 8.16
CA THR A 24 4.63 2.34 9.39
C THR A 24 4.11 3.25 10.50
N VAL A 25 3.41 4.33 10.19
CA VAL A 25 2.80 5.22 11.19
C VAL A 25 1.41 4.72 11.59
N ASP A 26 0.59 4.34 10.62
CA ASP A 26 -0.82 4.00 10.83
C ASP A 26 -1.01 2.70 11.60
N TYR A 27 -0.33 1.61 11.24
CA TYR A 27 -0.53 0.32 11.92
C TYR A 27 -0.15 0.35 13.41
N PRO A 28 1.01 0.90 13.83
CA PRO A 28 1.33 1.02 15.25
C PRO A 28 0.38 1.97 15.99
N TRP A 29 -0.04 3.06 15.34
CA TRP A 29 -1.02 3.99 15.90
C TRP A 29 -2.37 3.33 16.14
N SER A 30 -2.91 2.64 15.14
CA SER A 30 -4.15 1.87 15.21
C SER A 30 -4.08 0.76 16.25
N TYR A 31 -2.93 0.08 16.38
CA TYR A 31 -2.69 -0.89 17.45
C TYR A 31 -2.68 -0.25 18.84
N ALA A 32 -1.98 0.86 19.01
CA ALA A 32 -1.90 1.58 20.29
C ALA A 32 -3.28 2.07 20.74
N LEU A 33 -4.07 2.62 19.80
CA LEU A 33 -5.45 3.01 20.04
C LEU A 33 -6.31 1.80 20.42
N ALA A 34 -6.30 0.74 19.63
CA ALA A 34 -7.10 -0.46 19.90
C ALA A 34 -6.77 -1.06 21.28
N ARG A 35 -5.49 -1.07 21.67
CA ARG A 35 -5.05 -1.52 22.99
C ARG A 35 -5.53 -0.58 24.10
N GLY A 36 -5.45 0.74 23.89
CA GLY A 36 -5.97 1.74 24.83
C GLY A 36 -7.46 1.57 25.10
N PHE A 37 -8.26 1.42 24.04
CA PHE A 37 -9.70 1.12 24.15
C PHE A 37 -9.96 -0.18 24.88
N ASN A 38 -9.23 -1.24 24.52
CA ASN A 38 -9.42 -2.54 25.13
C ASN A 38 -9.10 -2.53 26.63
N ASN A 39 -8.13 -1.74 27.06
CA ASN A 39 -7.81 -1.59 28.48
C ASN A 39 -8.85 -0.77 29.25
N ALA A 40 -9.61 0.09 28.56
CA ALA A 40 -10.70 0.88 29.14
C ALA A 40 -12.01 0.10 29.29
N LEU A 41 -12.13 -1.06 28.63
CA LEU A 41 -13.29 -1.95 28.76
C LEU A 41 -13.21 -2.79 30.05
N PRO A 42 -14.35 -3.11 30.69
CA PRO A 42 -14.38 -4.05 31.80
C PRO A 42 -13.92 -5.45 31.35
N ASP A 43 -13.39 -6.24 32.29
CA ASP A 43 -12.64 -7.48 32.00
C ASP A 43 -13.42 -8.51 31.18
N ASP A 44 -14.75 -8.55 31.34
CA ASP A 44 -15.68 -9.42 30.61
C ASP A 44 -15.82 -9.05 29.12
N LYS A 45 -15.43 -7.83 28.74
CA LYS A 45 -15.54 -7.28 27.37
C LYS A 45 -14.21 -7.10 26.67
N LYS A 46 -13.09 -7.38 27.35
CA LYS A 46 -11.76 -7.29 26.75
C LYS A 46 -11.60 -8.30 25.62
N ARG A 47 -11.28 -7.81 24.42
CA ARG A 47 -10.98 -8.64 23.25
C ARG A 47 -9.47 -8.68 23.03
N SER A 48 -8.90 -9.85 22.77
CA SER A 48 -7.51 -9.91 22.33
C SER A 48 -7.40 -9.28 20.94
N PHE A 49 -6.64 -8.19 20.83
CA PHE A 49 -6.35 -7.60 19.52
C PHE A 49 -5.25 -8.41 18.86
N THR A 50 -5.63 -9.25 17.89
CA THR A 50 -4.70 -10.03 17.06
C THR A 50 -4.55 -9.34 15.71
N TYR A 51 -3.30 -9.19 15.27
CA TYR A 51 -3.03 -8.67 13.93
C TYR A 51 -3.64 -9.60 12.88
N SER A 52 -4.47 -9.03 12.00
CA SER A 52 -4.97 -9.77 10.84
C SER A 52 -3.80 -10.09 9.91
N TRP A 53 -3.79 -11.28 9.32
CA TRP A 53 -2.81 -11.66 8.29
C TRP A 53 -2.75 -10.64 7.14
N LYS A 54 -3.88 -9.95 6.86
CA LYS A 54 -3.99 -8.89 5.85
C LYS A 54 -3.07 -7.70 6.16
N MET A 55 -2.92 -7.34 7.44
CA MET A 55 -2.05 -6.23 7.85
C MET A 55 -0.59 -6.57 7.61
N PHE A 56 -0.16 -7.79 7.97
CA PHE A 56 1.19 -8.27 7.67
C PHE A 56 1.47 -8.32 6.17
N ALA A 57 0.50 -8.79 5.38
CA ALA A 57 0.59 -8.81 3.94
C ALA A 57 0.83 -7.42 3.32
N ILE A 58 0.14 -6.38 3.83
CA ILE A 58 0.30 -5.00 3.37
C ILE A 58 1.68 -4.46 3.75
N ILE A 59 2.13 -4.68 5.00
CA ILE A 59 3.45 -4.25 5.48
C ILE A 59 4.55 -4.89 4.63
N ILE A 60 4.54 -6.22 4.47
CA ILE A 60 5.56 -6.96 3.73
C ILE A 60 5.58 -6.51 2.26
N SER A 61 4.42 -6.36 1.62
CA SER A 61 4.34 -5.91 0.23
C SER A 61 4.89 -4.50 0.06
N SER A 62 4.59 -3.59 0.99
CA SER A 62 5.06 -2.19 0.96
C SER A 62 6.59 -2.10 1.14
N VAL A 63 7.14 -2.86 2.09
CA VAL A 63 8.59 -2.98 2.31
C VAL A 63 9.27 -3.54 1.06
N PHE A 64 8.73 -4.63 0.51
CA PHE A 64 9.29 -5.29 -0.65
C PHE A 64 9.31 -4.35 -1.86
N LEU A 65 8.21 -3.65 -2.14
CA LEU A 65 8.12 -2.68 -3.23
C LEU A 65 9.13 -1.54 -3.07
N PHE A 66 9.24 -0.96 -1.87
CA PHE A 66 10.19 0.12 -1.59
C PHE A 66 11.63 -0.32 -1.88
N PHE A 67 12.07 -1.46 -1.33
CA PHE A 67 13.42 -1.96 -1.57
C PHE A 67 13.65 -2.37 -3.04
N ALA A 68 12.64 -2.91 -3.71
CA ALA A 68 12.72 -3.23 -5.13
C ALA A 68 12.94 -1.96 -5.99
N TYR A 69 12.23 -0.86 -5.69
CA TYR A 69 12.44 0.41 -6.39
C TYR A 69 13.74 1.11 -5.99
N LEU A 70 14.14 1.03 -4.72
CA LEU A 70 15.42 1.55 -4.25
C LEU A 70 16.58 0.87 -5.00
N TYR A 71 16.53 -0.47 -5.08
CA TYR A 71 17.47 -1.25 -5.87
C TYR A 71 17.42 -0.90 -7.37
N ALA A 72 16.23 -0.68 -7.93
CA ALA A 72 16.07 -0.29 -9.33
C ALA A 72 16.63 1.09 -9.69
N VAL A 73 16.70 2.01 -8.71
CA VAL A 73 17.27 3.35 -8.87
C VAL A 73 18.79 3.36 -8.63
N LEU A 74 19.27 2.61 -7.62
CA LEU A 74 20.68 2.56 -7.25
C LEU A 74 21.50 1.55 -8.08
N GLY A 75 20.87 0.50 -8.59
CA GLY A 75 21.53 -0.60 -9.29
C GLY A 75 22.16 -0.16 -10.60
N LYS A 76 23.50 -0.16 -10.65
CA LYS A 76 24.28 0.17 -11.85
C LYS A 76 24.27 -0.96 -12.90
N LYS A 77 23.92 -2.20 -12.52
CA LYS A 77 23.82 -3.37 -13.41
C LYS A 77 22.60 -4.24 -13.04
N PRO A 78 21.84 -4.77 -14.02
CA PRO A 78 20.76 -5.70 -13.71
C PRO A 78 21.34 -7.06 -13.31
N LEU A 79 21.40 -7.35 -12.00
CA LEU A 79 21.74 -8.71 -11.50
C LEU A 79 20.66 -9.76 -11.81
N VAL A 80 19.45 -9.31 -12.14
CA VAL A 80 18.27 -10.16 -12.27
C VAL A 80 17.68 -10.00 -13.67
N HIS A 81 17.25 -11.11 -14.27
CA HIS A 81 16.59 -11.09 -15.57
C HIS A 81 15.36 -10.18 -15.54
N ARG A 82 15.13 -9.43 -16.61
CA ARG A 82 14.07 -8.40 -16.69
C ARG A 82 12.68 -8.92 -16.31
N PHE A 83 12.32 -10.13 -16.75
CA PHE A 83 11.02 -10.74 -16.43
C PHE A 83 10.89 -11.12 -14.96
N VAL A 84 11.99 -11.58 -14.34
CA VAL A 84 12.01 -11.92 -12.92
C VAL A 84 11.84 -10.63 -12.10
N ARG A 85 12.51 -9.54 -12.47
CA ARG A 85 12.31 -8.24 -11.83
C ARG A 85 10.85 -7.76 -11.98
N ALA A 86 10.30 -7.84 -13.18
CA ALA A 86 8.91 -7.45 -13.44
C ALA A 86 7.93 -8.29 -12.59
N ALA A 87 8.11 -9.61 -12.51
CA ALA A 87 7.30 -10.48 -11.67
C ALA A 87 7.46 -10.15 -10.18
N LEU A 88 8.68 -9.92 -9.70
CA LEU A 88 8.95 -9.53 -8.31
C LEU A 88 8.29 -8.20 -7.94
N MET A 89 8.12 -7.27 -8.88
CA MET A 89 7.41 -6.01 -8.62
C MET A 89 5.89 -6.16 -8.76
N LEU A 90 5.43 -6.95 -9.73
CA LEU A 90 4.02 -7.11 -10.06
C LEU A 90 3.25 -7.93 -9.01
N VAL A 91 3.82 -9.04 -8.53
CA VAL A 91 3.18 -9.91 -7.54
C VAL A 91 2.80 -9.14 -6.26
N PRO A 92 3.71 -8.42 -5.57
CA PRO A 92 3.35 -7.66 -4.38
C PRO A 92 2.42 -6.49 -4.70
N ALA A 93 2.50 -5.88 -5.88
CA ALA A 93 1.57 -4.82 -6.29
C ALA A 93 0.14 -5.35 -6.47
N LEU A 94 -0.04 -6.47 -7.17
CA LEU A 94 -1.35 -7.11 -7.35
C LEU A 94 -1.89 -7.63 -6.03
N PHE A 95 -1.04 -8.17 -5.16
CA PHE A 95 -1.44 -8.62 -3.83
C PHE A 95 -1.93 -7.46 -2.96
N LEU A 96 -1.22 -6.33 -2.98
CA LEU A 96 -1.61 -5.11 -2.29
C LEU A 96 -2.95 -4.56 -2.81
N LEU A 97 -3.16 -4.55 -4.15
CA LEU A 97 -4.44 -4.17 -4.75
C LEU A 97 -5.57 -5.12 -4.34
N GLY A 98 -5.33 -6.44 -4.39
CA GLY A 98 -6.32 -7.47 -4.05
C GLY A 98 -6.80 -7.39 -2.60
N ILE A 99 -5.96 -6.91 -1.68
CA ILE A 99 -6.36 -6.69 -0.29
C ILE A 99 -7.08 -5.35 -0.11
N MET A 100 -6.60 -4.29 -0.77
CA MET A 100 -7.11 -2.93 -0.55
C MET A 100 -8.45 -2.65 -1.23
N PHE A 101 -8.71 -3.21 -2.42
CA PHE A 101 -9.99 -2.98 -3.12
C PHE A 101 -11.21 -3.45 -2.31
N PRO A 102 -11.26 -4.68 -1.78
CA PRO A 102 -12.38 -5.12 -0.94
C PRO A 102 -12.53 -4.31 0.33
N TRP A 103 -11.42 -3.81 0.90
CA TRP A 103 -11.43 -2.98 2.11
C TRP A 103 -12.04 -1.61 1.85
N VAL A 104 -11.67 -0.98 0.75
CA VAL A 104 -12.28 0.29 0.34
C VAL A 104 -13.75 0.08 0.01
N ASP A 105 -14.12 -0.96 -0.73
CA ASP A 105 -15.53 -1.24 -1.05
C ASP A 105 -16.38 -1.46 0.22
N ALA A 106 -15.91 -2.28 1.17
CA ALA A 106 -16.56 -2.44 2.46
C ALA A 106 -16.69 -1.10 3.21
N SER A 107 -15.66 -0.26 3.17
CA SER A 107 -15.68 1.07 3.78
C SER A 107 -16.68 2.03 3.12
N VAL A 108 -16.86 1.93 1.80
CA VAL A 108 -17.89 2.65 1.02
C VAL A 108 -19.27 2.21 1.44
N GLN A 109 -19.51 0.89 1.48
CA GLN A 109 -20.82 0.34 1.79
C GLN A 109 -21.27 0.74 3.19
N VAL A 110 -20.37 0.65 4.18
CA VAL A 110 -20.66 1.11 5.55
C VAL A 110 -20.96 2.61 5.59
N GLY A 111 -20.21 3.44 4.85
CA GLY A 111 -20.48 4.88 4.75
C GLY A 111 -21.88 5.17 4.19
N LYS A 112 -22.26 4.47 3.12
CA LYS A 112 -23.59 4.57 2.50
C LYS A 112 -24.71 4.17 3.46
N MET A 113 -24.55 3.05 4.17
CA MET A 113 -25.55 2.58 5.15
C MET A 113 -25.78 3.61 6.28
N MET A 114 -24.74 4.36 6.65
CA MET A 114 -24.83 5.37 7.70
C MET A 114 -25.19 6.78 7.19
N GLY A 115 -25.43 6.96 5.89
CA GLY A 115 -25.73 8.27 5.30
C GLY A 115 -24.61 9.30 5.47
N LYS A 116 -23.36 8.86 5.67
CA LYS A 116 -22.20 9.72 5.95
C LYS A 116 -21.11 9.53 4.89
N SER A 117 -20.35 10.58 4.61
CA SER A 117 -19.19 10.47 3.72
C SER A 117 -18.03 9.75 4.41
N MET A 118 -17.11 9.16 3.64
CA MET A 118 -15.93 8.50 4.20
C MET A 118 -14.96 9.44 4.92
N PHE A 119 -15.06 10.74 4.67
CA PHE A 119 -14.16 11.76 5.19
C PHE A 119 -14.74 12.51 6.40
N THR A 120 -15.95 12.17 6.85
CA THR A 120 -16.51 12.78 8.06
C THR A 120 -16.01 12.07 9.30
N CYS A 121 -15.55 12.84 10.29
CA CYS A 121 -15.30 12.33 11.62
C CYS A 121 -16.63 11.88 12.24
N TRP A 122 -16.62 10.69 12.84
CA TRP A 122 -17.78 10.16 13.53
C TRP A 122 -17.75 10.65 14.98
N TYR A 123 -18.79 11.40 15.34
CA TYR A 123 -19.20 11.59 16.72
C TYR A 123 -20.17 10.46 17.08
N TRP A 124 -19.77 9.60 17.99
CA TRP A 124 -20.70 8.76 18.74
C TRP A 124 -21.04 9.50 20.03
N PRO A 125 -22.32 9.73 20.35
CA PRO A 125 -22.71 10.62 21.45
C PRO A 125 -22.21 10.17 22.84
N ASP A 126 -21.78 8.91 22.99
CA ASP A 126 -21.24 8.34 24.23
C ASP A 126 -19.75 7.95 24.15
N ASP A 127 -19.06 8.17 23.01
CA ASP A 127 -17.61 7.93 22.90
C ASP A 127 -16.85 9.25 23.11
N LEU A 128 -15.94 9.26 24.09
CA LEU A 128 -15.03 10.36 24.39
C LEU A 128 -13.98 10.64 23.29
N VAL A 129 -14.01 9.90 22.18
CA VAL A 129 -12.99 9.98 21.13
C VAL A 129 -13.64 10.18 19.78
N ASN A 130 -13.32 11.30 19.14
CA ASN A 130 -13.72 11.56 17.76
C ASN A 130 -12.92 10.66 16.82
N TRP A 131 -13.58 9.69 16.20
CA TRP A 131 -12.96 8.85 15.18
C TRP A 131 -13.00 9.61 13.85
N CYS A 132 -11.92 10.32 13.54
CA CYS A 132 -11.71 10.80 12.19
C CYS A 132 -11.17 9.64 11.33
N ARG A 133 -11.88 9.28 10.26
CA ARG A 133 -11.51 8.25 9.27
C ARG A 133 -10.28 8.62 8.42
N VAL A 134 -9.27 9.26 9.01
CA VAL A 134 -7.92 9.42 8.42
C VAL A 134 -7.33 8.05 8.07
N ASP A 135 -7.78 7.00 8.77
CA ASP A 135 -7.53 5.57 8.55
C ASP A 135 -7.86 5.09 7.11
N VAL A 136 -8.74 5.77 6.35
CA VAL A 136 -9.03 5.36 4.97
C VAL A 136 -8.02 5.93 3.97
N VAL A 137 -7.32 7.01 4.31
CA VAL A 137 -6.38 7.68 3.40
C VAL A 137 -5.21 6.76 3.04
N HIS A 138 -4.70 6.00 4.02
CA HIS A 138 -3.60 5.07 3.76
C HIS A 138 -4.00 3.95 2.79
N HIS A 139 -5.26 3.51 2.79
CA HIS A 139 -5.78 2.52 1.85
C HIS A 139 -5.75 3.06 0.41
N PHE A 140 -6.13 4.32 0.21
CA PHE A 140 -6.06 4.96 -1.11
C PHE A 140 -4.61 5.11 -1.59
N ILE A 141 -3.69 5.49 -0.71
CA ILE A 141 -2.26 5.60 -1.04
C ILE A 141 -1.71 4.24 -1.48
N ALA A 142 -2.09 3.16 -0.80
CA ALA A 142 -1.71 1.80 -1.19
C ALA A 142 -2.28 1.44 -2.57
N ILE A 143 -3.57 1.70 -2.84
CA ILE A 143 -4.16 1.45 -4.16
C ILE A 143 -3.43 2.22 -5.26
N ILE A 144 -3.19 3.51 -5.03
CA ILE A 144 -2.45 4.37 -5.96
C ILE A 144 -1.06 3.77 -6.24
N THR A 145 -0.35 3.37 -5.19
CA THR A 145 0.96 2.71 -5.30
C THR A 145 0.87 1.45 -6.16
N GLY A 146 -0.05 0.55 -5.87
CA GLY A 146 -0.23 -0.70 -6.63
C GLY A 146 -0.53 -0.46 -8.11
N ILE A 147 -1.39 0.50 -8.43
CA ILE A 147 -1.73 0.87 -9.82
C ILE A 147 -0.50 1.42 -10.54
N PHE A 148 0.22 2.35 -9.93
CA PHE A 148 1.40 2.96 -10.55
C PHE A 148 2.52 1.94 -10.81
N VAL A 149 2.72 0.99 -9.88
CA VAL A 149 3.66 -0.12 -10.08
C VAL A 149 3.21 -1.03 -11.22
N ALA A 150 1.93 -1.40 -11.28
CA ALA A 150 1.40 -2.23 -12.37
C ALA A 150 1.56 -1.55 -13.74
N ILE A 151 1.29 -0.24 -13.83
CA ILE A 151 1.48 0.56 -15.04
C ILE A 151 2.95 0.58 -15.46
N GLU A 152 3.89 0.79 -14.54
CA GLU A 152 5.33 0.80 -14.89
C GLU A 152 5.82 -0.56 -15.37
N VAL A 153 5.38 -1.64 -14.71
CA VAL A 153 5.70 -2.99 -15.16
C VAL A 153 5.14 -3.23 -16.57
N PHE A 154 3.90 -2.85 -16.83
CA PHE A 154 3.27 -2.98 -18.14
C PHE A 154 4.01 -2.18 -19.23
N ILE A 155 4.34 -0.92 -18.98
CA ILE A 155 5.12 -0.06 -19.89
C ILE A 155 6.50 -0.67 -20.15
N THR A 156 7.16 -1.20 -19.11
CA THR A 156 8.48 -1.84 -19.23
C THR A 156 8.42 -3.08 -20.11
N LEU A 157 7.38 -3.91 -19.96
CA LEU A 157 7.16 -5.10 -20.78
C LEU A 157 6.86 -4.74 -22.24
N LEU A 158 5.99 -3.76 -22.50
CA LEU A 158 5.64 -3.32 -23.86
C LEU A 158 6.82 -2.66 -24.57
N SER A 159 7.55 -1.77 -23.91
CA SER A 159 8.73 -1.10 -24.48
C SER A 159 9.80 -2.11 -24.91
N THR A 160 9.80 -3.29 -24.28
CA THR A 160 10.71 -4.38 -24.60
C THR A 160 10.22 -5.20 -25.81
N ALA A 161 8.91 -5.40 -25.96
CA ALA A 161 8.33 -6.14 -27.09
C ALA A 161 8.47 -5.39 -28.44
N VAL A 162 8.51 -4.06 -28.40
CA VAL A 162 8.59 -3.21 -29.60
C VAL A 162 10.01 -3.09 -30.18
N ILE A 163 11.06 -3.46 -29.44
CA ILE A 163 12.45 -3.47 -29.93
C ILE A 163 13.03 -4.89 -29.85
N PRO A 164 12.61 -5.83 -30.72
CA PRO A 164 13.24 -7.13 -30.83
C PRO A 164 14.57 -6.95 -31.59
N GLY A 165 15.68 -6.78 -30.87
CA GLY A 165 17.00 -6.71 -31.50
C GLY A 165 18.07 -5.91 -30.75
N LYS A 166 17.71 -5.23 -29.66
CA LYS A 166 18.71 -4.68 -28.72
C LYS A 166 18.93 -5.65 -27.56
N GLU A 167 19.57 -6.77 -27.87
CA GLU A 167 20.32 -7.52 -26.86
C GLU A 167 21.54 -6.66 -26.51
N ASP A 168 21.40 -5.82 -25.48
CA ASP A 168 22.53 -5.07 -24.94
C ASP A 168 23.45 -6.05 -24.20
N VAL A 169 24.65 -6.23 -24.77
CA VAL A 169 25.91 -6.66 -24.12
C VAL A 169 26.20 -5.81 -22.87
#